data_AF-A0A1U7HQR5-F1
#
_entry.id   AF-A0A1U7HQR5-F1
#
_cell.length_a   1.000
_cell.length_b   1.000
_cell.length_c   1.000
_cell.angle_alpha   90.00
_cell.angle_beta   90.00
_cell.angle_gamma   90.00
#
_symmetry.space_group_name_H-M   'P 1'
#
loop_
_entity.id
_entity.type
_entity.pdbx_description
1 polymer ?
#
loop_
_entity_poly.entity_id
_entity_poly.type
_entity_poly.pdbx_seq_one_letter_code
_entity_poly.pdbx_strand_id
1 'polypeptide(L)'
;MEYLYYLANASLTLRIVEYLHKVQHLSVRFVTVIHQIDGWVVKVKMNSPLNAQDDGDFRAFLNELGIPYEPPMRVNMALWSLEAGQSPIDVMRRYQVAIVSHGSPEREEIEAFRQQFVRGLGYCPETLA
;
A
#
# COMPACT_ATOMS: atom_id res chain seq x y z
N MET A 1 -0.09 14.77 5.75
CA MET A 1 0.14 14.62 4.29
C MET A 1 0.01 13.15 3.93
N GLU A 2 -0.64 12.83 2.81
CA GLU A 2 -0.81 11.44 2.39
C GLU A 2 -0.75 11.29 0.87
N TYR A 3 -0.40 10.08 0.45
CA TYR A 3 -0.29 9.65 -0.93
C TYR A 3 -1.08 8.37 -1.09
N LEU A 4 -1.90 8.28 -2.14
CA LEU A 4 -2.70 7.11 -2.43
C LEU A 4 -2.55 6.75 -3.90
N TYR A 5 -1.98 5.58 -4.16
CA TYR A 5 -1.59 5.16 -5.50
C TYR A 5 -2.08 3.75 -5.81
N TYR A 6 -2.38 3.55 -7.08
CA TYR A 6 -2.70 2.26 -7.65
C TYR A 6 -1.49 1.73 -8.44
N LEU A 7 -1.15 0.47 -8.21
CA LEU A 7 0.01 -0.20 -8.77
C LEU A 7 -0.44 -1.50 -9.45
N ALA A 8 0.18 -1.81 -10.58
CA ALA A 8 -0.21 -2.99 -11.37
C ALA A 8 0.11 -4.31 -10.66
N ASN A 9 1.17 -4.36 -9.85
CA ASN A 9 1.63 -5.62 -9.25
C ASN A 9 2.36 -5.46 -7.91
N ALA A 10 2.65 -6.61 -7.32
CA ALA A 10 3.30 -6.73 -6.03
C ALA A 10 4.77 -6.27 -6.08
N SER A 11 5.50 -6.53 -7.17
CA SER A 11 6.86 -6.04 -7.35
C SER A 11 6.98 -4.51 -7.29
N LEU A 12 6.05 -3.77 -7.90
CA LEU A 12 6.01 -2.30 -7.81
C LEU A 12 5.65 -1.83 -6.40
N THR A 13 4.75 -2.54 -5.73
CA THR A 13 4.39 -2.30 -4.32
C THR A 13 5.60 -2.47 -3.40
N LEU A 14 6.39 -3.52 -3.59
CA LEU A 14 7.62 -3.79 -2.86
C LEU A 14 8.67 -2.69 -3.06
N ARG A 15 8.80 -2.14 -4.28
CA ARG A 15 9.71 -1.02 -4.55
C ARG A 15 9.38 0.22 -3.72
N ILE A 16 8.10 0.51 -3.46
CA ILE A 16 7.71 1.61 -2.57
C ILE A 16 8.18 1.33 -1.14
N VAL A 17 7.89 0.13 -0.62
CA VAL A 17 8.29 -0.27 0.73
C VAL A 17 9.81 -0.20 0.92
N GLU A 18 10.57 -0.71 -0.05
CA GLU A 18 12.03 -0.64 -0.05
C GLU A 18 12.56 0.79 -0.11
N TYR A 19 11.93 1.66 -0.90
CA TYR A 19 12.29 3.07 -0.95
C TYR A 19 12.08 3.73 0.42
N LEU A 20 10.91 3.53 1.04
CA LEU A 20 10.61 4.10 2.36
C LEU A 20 11.57 3.59 3.44
N HIS A 21 12.04 2.35 3.35
CA HIS A 21 13.09 1.82 4.23
C HIS A 21 14.45 2.48 4.03
N LYS A 22 14.83 2.75 2.77
CA LYS A 22 16.11 3.38 2.44
C LYS A 22 16.14 4.86 2.81
N VAL A 23 15.01 5.53 2.66
CA VAL A 23 14.88 6.98 2.83
C VAL A 23 14.36 7.31 4.23
N GLN A 24 15.19 7.05 5.24
CA GLN A 24 14.83 7.20 6.66
C GLN A 24 14.48 8.63 7.09
N HIS A 25 14.86 9.64 6.29
CA HIS A 25 14.49 11.03 6.57
C HIS A 25 13.00 11.31 6.32
N LEU A 26 12.32 10.49 5.52
CA LEU A 26 10.87 10.57 5.34
C LEU A 26 10.20 10.02 6.59
N SER A 27 9.61 10.91 7.38
CA SER A 27 8.90 10.52 8.60
C SER A 27 7.55 9.89 8.27
N VAL A 28 7.57 8.62 7.86
CA VAL A 28 6.37 7.82 7.58
C VAL A 28 5.67 7.48 8.90
N ARG A 29 4.36 7.75 8.97
CA ARG A 29 3.50 7.34 10.07
C ARG A 29 3.03 5.91 9.91
N PHE A 30 2.51 5.59 8.73
CA PHE A 30 2.11 4.24 8.36
C PHE A 30 2.01 4.08 6.85
N VAL A 31 2.07 2.83 6.39
CA VAL A 31 1.73 2.38 5.05
C VAL A 31 0.55 1.43 5.16
N THR A 32 -0.39 1.52 4.22
CA THR A 32 -1.46 0.53 4.04
C THR A 32 -1.38 -0.03 2.64
N VAL A 33 -1.39 -1.35 2.54
CA VAL A 33 -1.38 -2.07 1.26
C VAL A 33 -2.65 -2.89 1.16
N ILE A 34 -3.43 -2.67 0.10
CA ILE A 34 -4.67 -3.41 -0.18
C ILE A 34 -4.51 -4.09 -1.54
N HIS A 35 -4.73 -5.40 -1.59
CA HIS A 35 -4.83 -6.12 -2.83
C HIS A 35 -6.27 -6.07 -3.37
N GLN A 36 -6.40 -5.80 -4.66
CA GLN A 36 -7.65 -5.85 -5.42
C GLN A 36 -7.48 -6.85 -6.56
N ILE A 37 -8.57 -7.23 -7.22
CA ILE A 37 -8.54 -8.22 -8.30
C ILE A 37 -7.55 -7.79 -9.41
N ASP A 38 -7.53 -6.50 -9.73
CA ASP A 38 -6.79 -5.98 -10.88
C ASP A 38 -5.45 -5.33 -10.51
N GLY A 39 -5.05 -5.33 -9.23
CA GLY A 39 -3.85 -4.63 -8.79
C GLY A 39 -3.79 -4.31 -7.30
N TRP A 40 -2.96 -3.34 -6.95
CA TRP A 40 -2.58 -3.02 -5.57
C TRP A 40 -2.80 -1.54 -5.27
N VAL A 41 -3.35 -1.26 -4.09
CA VAL A 41 -3.52 0.11 -3.59
C VAL A 41 -2.58 0.32 -2.42
N VAL A 42 -1.77 1.39 -2.50
CA VAL A 42 -0.84 1.77 -1.44
C VAL A 42 -1.17 3.17 -0.93
N LYS A 43 -1.48 3.26 0.37
CA LYS A 43 -1.56 4.52 1.11
C LYS A 43 -0.27 4.73 1.88
N VAL A 44 0.38 5.87 1.71
CA VAL A 44 1.51 6.31 2.55
C VAL A 44 1.08 7.55 3.32
N LYS A 45 1.08 7.48 4.66
CA LYS A 45 0.79 8.60 5.54
C LYS A 45 2.08 9.10 6.18
N MET A 46 2.34 10.40 6.10
CA MET A 46 3.48 11.03 6.77
C MET A 46 3.09 11.55 8.17
N ASN A 47 4.02 11.54 9.12
CA ASN A 47 3.87 12.12 10.46
C ASN A 47 3.76 13.64 10.39
N SER A 48 4.53 14.27 9.51
CA SER A 48 4.53 15.70 9.24
C SER A 48 4.46 15.96 7.73
N PRO A 49 4.01 17.16 7.31
CA PRO A 49 4.18 17.58 5.92
C PRO A 49 5.65 17.53 5.52
N LEU A 50 5.92 17.09 4.28
CA LEU A 50 7.25 17.18 3.69
C LEU A 50 7.52 18.62 3.23
N ASN A 51 8.79 18.98 3.07
CA ASN A 51 9.13 20.21 2.35
C ASN A 51 8.80 20.04 0.86
N ALA A 52 8.80 21.16 0.11
CA ALA A 52 8.39 21.14 -1.29
C ALA A 52 9.26 20.24 -2.19
N GLN A 53 10.55 20.11 -1.89
CA GLN A 53 11.47 19.27 -2.64
C GLN A 53 11.19 17.79 -2.39
N ASP A 54 11.12 17.38 -1.12
CA ASP A 54 10.86 15.99 -0.74
C ASP A 54 9.45 15.54 -1.16
N ASP A 55 8.44 16.42 -1.10
CA ASP A 55 7.09 16.16 -1.65
C ASP A 55 7.15 15.95 -3.17
N GLY A 56 7.85 16.82 -3.89
CA GLY A 56 8.03 16.72 -5.33
C GLY A 56 8.74 15.44 -5.75
N ASP A 57 9.88 15.15 -5.12
CA ASP A 57 10.70 13.97 -5.41
C ASP A 57 9.95 12.68 -5.09
N PHE A 58 9.23 12.64 -3.96
CA PHE A 58 8.46 11.46 -3.60
C PHE A 58 7.25 11.25 -4.51
N ARG A 59 6.55 12.31 -4.92
CA ARG A 59 5.48 12.22 -5.92
C ARG A 59 5.99 11.77 -7.27
N ALA A 60 7.14 12.29 -7.72
CA ALA A 60 7.76 11.88 -8.98
C ALA A 60 8.07 10.38 -8.96
N PHE A 61 8.70 9.90 -7.89
CA PHE A 61 8.95 8.47 -7.69
C PHE A 61 7.67 7.62 -7.71
N LEU A 62 6.61 8.05 -7.01
CA LEU A 62 5.33 7.31 -7.01
C LEU A 62 4.66 7.28 -8.39
N ASN A 63 4.73 8.38 -9.14
CA ASN A 63 4.18 8.47 -10.51
C ASN A 63 4.95 7.63 -11.53
N GLU A 64 6.21 7.28 -11.28
CA GLU A 64 6.94 6.31 -12.10
C GLU A 64 6.46 4.87 -11.90
N LEU A 65 5.94 4.56 -10.70
CA LEU A 65 5.54 3.20 -10.32
C LEU A 65 4.05 2.93 -10.53
N GLY A 66 3.22 3.96 -10.43
CA GLY A 66 1.77 3.80 -10.48
C GLY A 66 1.06 5.11 -10.81
N ILE A 67 -0.24 5.13 -10.56
CA ILE A 67 -1.08 6.30 -10.81
C ILE A 67 -1.76 6.75 -9.52
N PRO A 68 -1.97 8.07 -9.32
CA PRO A 68 -2.81 8.56 -8.24
C PRO A 68 -4.17 7.87 -8.26
N TYR A 69 -4.65 7.46 -7.10
CA TYR A 69 -5.84 6.63 -6.99
C TYR A 69 -6.96 7.36 -6.26
N GLU A 70 -8.13 7.40 -6.90
CA GLU A 70 -9.38 7.82 -6.30
C GLU A 70 -10.18 6.59 -5.86
N PRO A 71 -10.16 6.25 -4.56
CA PRO A 71 -10.80 5.04 -4.06
C PRO A 71 -12.33 5.14 -4.07
N PRO A 72 -13.04 4.04 -4.40
CA PRO A 72 -14.48 3.98 -4.19
C PRO A 72 -14.80 4.07 -2.68
N MET A 73 -16.03 4.48 -2.36
CA MET A 73 -16.46 4.73 -0.97
C MET A 73 -16.11 3.58 0.01
N ARG A 74 -16.26 2.32 -0.42
CA ARG A 74 -15.89 1.14 0.37
C ARG A 74 -14.43 1.12 0.78
N VAL A 75 -13.52 1.41 -0.15
CA VAL A 75 -12.07 1.42 0.12
C VAL A 75 -11.71 2.62 0.99
N ASN A 76 -12.35 3.78 0.76
CA ASN A 76 -12.22 4.93 1.65
C ASN A 76 -12.60 4.59 3.10
N MET A 77 -13.74 3.93 3.31
CA MET A 77 -14.18 3.54 4.65
C MET A 77 -13.23 2.56 5.32
N ALA A 78 -12.63 1.64 4.55
CA ALA A 78 -11.61 0.74 5.05
C ALA A 78 -10.34 1.50 5.48
N LEU A 79 -9.83 2.39 4.62
CA LEU A 79 -8.65 3.22 4.91
C LEU A 79 -8.86 4.11 6.15
N TRP A 80 -10.03 4.74 6.28
CA TRP A 80 -10.36 5.54 7.45
C TRP A 80 -10.47 4.71 8.73
N SER A 81 -11.06 3.51 8.65
CA SER A 81 -11.19 2.62 9.81
C SER A 81 -9.81 2.15 10.31
N LEU A 82 -8.89 1.83 9.40
CA LEU A 82 -7.51 1.51 9.73
C LEU A 82 -6.77 2.69 10.36
N GLU A 83 -6.90 3.89 9.77
CA GLU A 83 -6.30 5.11 10.32
C GLU A 83 -6.84 5.46 11.72
N ALA A 84 -8.08 5.09 12.02
CA ALA A 84 -8.69 5.18 13.35
C ALA A 84 -8.22 4.07 14.33
N GLY A 85 -7.34 3.17 13.91
CA GLY A 85 -6.74 2.12 14.74
C GLY A 85 -7.57 0.84 14.83
N GLN A 86 -8.55 0.62 13.96
CA GLN A 86 -9.27 -0.65 13.92
C GLN A 86 -8.39 -1.77 13.37
N SER A 87 -8.62 -2.99 13.87
CA SER A 87 -7.89 -4.19 13.43
C SER A 87 -8.05 -4.43 11.93
N PRO A 88 -6.96 -4.68 11.17
CA PRO A 88 -7.05 -5.04 9.76
C PRO A 88 -8.01 -6.19 9.48
N ILE A 89 -8.05 -7.22 10.34
CA ILE A 89 -8.95 -8.37 10.18
C ILE A 89 -10.41 -7.96 10.26
N ASP A 90 -10.77 -7.09 11.21
CA ASP A 90 -12.15 -6.64 11.38
C ASP A 90 -12.58 -5.72 10.23
N VAL A 91 -11.66 -4.86 9.76
CA VAL A 91 -11.87 -4.00 8.60
C VAL A 91 -12.06 -4.83 7.33
N MET A 92 -11.23 -5.85 7.11
CA MET A 92 -11.37 -6.77 5.97
C MET A 92 -12.74 -7.45 5.97
N ARG A 93 -13.18 -7.98 7.12
CA ARG A 93 -14.50 -8.63 7.27
C ARG A 93 -15.65 -7.65 7.03
N ARG A 94 -15.54 -6.43 7.57
CA ARG A 94 -16.61 -5.43 7.48
C ARG A 94 -16.78 -4.87 6.08
N TYR A 95 -15.68 -4.54 5.41
CA TYR A 95 -15.70 -3.85 4.12
C TYR A 95 -15.39 -4.75 2.94
N GLN A 96 -15.09 -6.03 3.14
CA GLN A 96 -14.80 -7.00 2.07
C GLN A 96 -13.66 -6.50 1.16
N VAL A 97 -12.56 -6.08 1.78
CA VAL A 97 -11.31 -5.66 1.13
C VAL A 97 -10.18 -6.55 1.62
N ALA A 98 -9.19 -6.87 0.77
CA ALA A 98 -8.03 -7.66 1.16
C ALA A 98 -6.90 -6.73 1.63
N ILE A 99 -6.81 -6.49 2.93
CA ILE A 99 -5.72 -5.72 3.53
C ILE A 99 -4.53 -6.64 3.68
N VAL A 100 -3.44 -6.32 2.99
CA VAL A 100 -2.20 -7.09 3.00
C VAL A 100 -1.30 -6.64 4.14
N SER A 101 -1.14 -5.32 4.30
CA SER A 101 -0.40 -4.73 5.43
C SER A 101 -1.00 -3.41 5.89
N HIS A 102 -0.82 -3.09 7.17
CA HIS A 102 -1.12 -1.77 7.73
C HIS A 102 -0.21 -1.48 8.93
N GLY A 103 0.59 -0.41 8.85
CA GLY A 103 1.49 -0.02 9.93
C GLY A 103 2.86 0.39 9.39
N SER A 104 3.93 -0.12 10.00
CA SER A 104 5.28 0.05 9.47
C SER A 104 5.38 -0.51 8.03
N PRO A 105 6.25 0.05 7.18
CA PRO A 105 6.45 -0.45 5.83
C PRO A 105 7.18 -1.81 5.87
N GLU A 106 6.49 -2.91 6.16
CA GLU A 106 7.10 -4.24 6.28
C GLU A 106 7.00 -5.02 4.95
N ARG A 107 8.12 -5.58 4.50
CA ARG A 107 8.22 -6.32 3.23
C ARG A 107 7.62 -7.71 3.36
N GLU A 108 7.81 -8.32 4.52
CA GLU A 108 7.51 -9.71 4.83
C GLU A 108 6.02 -10.03 4.63
N GLU A 109 5.12 -9.11 4.99
CA GLU A 109 3.68 -9.29 4.84
C GLU A 109 3.26 -9.38 3.36
N ILE A 110 3.83 -8.53 2.51
CA ILE A 110 3.54 -8.53 1.07
C ILE A 110 4.09 -9.81 0.43
N GLU A 111 5.29 -10.23 0.79
CA GLU A 111 5.88 -11.46 0.28
C GLU A 111 5.12 -12.71 0.74
N ALA A 112 4.73 -12.77 2.00
CA ALA A 112 3.93 -13.86 2.54
C ALA A 112 2.59 -13.98 1.80
N PHE A 113 1.93 -12.86 1.55
CA PHE A 113 0.68 -12.82 0.78
C PHE A 113 0.87 -13.35 -0.64
N ARG A 114 1.93 -12.91 -1.35
CA ARG A 114 2.26 -13.43 -2.69
C ARG A 114 2.46 -14.93 -2.68
N GLN A 115 3.25 -15.46 -1.74
CA GLN A 115 3.53 -16.89 -1.65
C GLN A 115 2.28 -17.72 -1.35
N GLN A 116 1.40 -17.24 -0.47
CA GLN A 116 0.15 -17.93 -0.14
C GLN A 116 -0.78 -18.01 -1.35
N PHE A 117 -0.94 -16.91 -2.10
CA PHE A 117 -1.79 -16.90 -3.29
C PHE A 117 -1.23 -17.76 -4.42
N VAL A 118 0.08 -17.68 -4.72
CA VAL A 118 0.70 -18.50 -5.77
C VAL A 118 0.57 -19.99 -5.46
N ARG A 119 0.76 -20.40 -4.19
CA ARG A 119 0.55 -21.79 -3.76
C ARG A 119 -0.89 -22.25 -3.91
N GLY A 120 -1.87 -21.36 -3.67
CA GLY A 120 -3.29 -21.66 -3.80
C GLY A 120 -3.79 -21.74 -5.24
N LEU A 121 -3.17 -20.99 -6.17
CA LEU A 121 -3.60 -20.90 -7.57
C LEU A 121 -2.90 -21.89 -8.50
N GLY A 122 -1.68 -22.34 -8.15
CA GLY A 122 -0.86 -23.21 -9.01
C GLY A 122 -0.22 -22.48 -10.20
N TYR A 123 -0.38 -21.15 -10.29
CA TYR A 123 0.29 -20.25 -11.23
C TYR A 123 0.51 -18.88 -10.57
N CYS A 124 1.33 -18.01 -11.18
CA CYS A 124 1.56 -16.64 -10.69
C CYS A 124 0.82 -15.62 -11.59
N PRO A 125 -0.30 -15.04 -11.14
CA PRO A 125 -0.94 -13.91 -11.82
C PRO A 125 0.01 -12.73 -11.99
N GLU A 126 -0.14 -11.94 -13.05
CA GLU A 126 0.68 -10.74 -13.29
C GLU A 126 0.58 -9.70 -12.16
N THR A 127 -0.58 -9.61 -11.50
CA THR A 127 -0.76 -8.75 -10.32
C THR A 127 0.07 -9.23 -9.12
N LEU A 128 0.46 -10.50 -9.06
CA LEU A 128 1.29 -11.08 -8.01
C LEU A 128 2.76 -11.26 -8.43
N ALA A 129 3.12 -10.84 -9.66
CA ALA A 129 4.49 -10.87 -10.18
C ALA A 129 5.40 -9.84 -9.50
#